data_AF-A0A429MJZ0-F1
#
_entry.id   AF-A0A429MJZ0-F1
#
_cell.length_a   1.000
_cell.length_b   1.000
_cell.length_c   1.000
_cell.angle_alpha   90.00
_cell.angle_beta   90.00
_cell.angle_gamma   90.00
#
_symmetry.space_group_name_H-M   'P 1'
#
loop_
_entity.id
_entity.type
_entity.pdbx_description
1 polymer ?
#
loop_
_entity_poly.entity_id
_entity_poly.type
_entity_poly.pdbx_seq_one_letter_code
_entity_poly.pdbx_strand_id
1 'polypeptide(L)' 'MKNVCFLIGNLNNSGGTERVTTLVANELSKRGGYTISILSLVDGLTPFFSLNENIKIYSLYKKKISFKNNFFGA' A
#
# COMPACT_ATOMS: atom_id res chain seq x y z
N MET A 1 -6.27 -17.90 8.57
CA MET A 1 -5.82 -16.49 8.54
C MET A 1 -5.39 -16.17 7.12
N LYS A 2 -5.87 -15.08 6.51
CA LYS A 2 -5.59 -14.73 5.12
C LYS A 2 -4.68 -13.51 5.05
N ASN A 3 -3.64 -13.59 4.24
CA ASN A 3 -2.74 -12.46 3.99
C ASN A 3 -3.24 -11.68 2.78
N VAL A 4 -3.43 -10.37 2.94
CA VAL A 4 -3.82 -9.45 1.86
C VAL A 4 -2.75 -8.38 1.74
N CYS A 5 -2.24 -8.20 0.53
CA CYS A 5 -1.24 -7.18 0.22
C CYS A 5 -1.82 -6.21 -0.82
N PHE A 6 -1.93 -4.94 -0.46
CA PHE A 6 -2.25 -3.88 -1.42
C PHE A 6 -0.98 -3.43 -2.13
N LEU A 7 -1.02 -3.32 -3.46
CA LEU A 7 0.06 -2.76 -4.25
C LEU A 7 -0.31 -1.33 -4.69
N ILE A 8 0.56 -0.36 -4.41
CA ILE A 8 0.35 1.05 -4.77
C ILE A 8 1.64 1.69 -5.30
N GLY A 9 1.52 2.83 -5.97
CA GLY A 9 2.67 3.57 -6.50
C GLY A 9 3.51 4.26 -5.44
N ASN A 10 2.91 5.20 -4.71
CA ASN A 10 3.56 5.91 -3.63
C ASN A 10 2.54 6.31 -2.55
N LEU A 11 2.58 5.60 -1.42
CA LEU A 11 1.63 5.81 -0.33
C LEU A 11 1.78 7.16 0.40
N ASN A 12 2.88 7.88 0.17
CA ASN A 12 3.09 9.23 0.74
C ASN A 12 2.21 10.29 0.06
N ASN A 13 1.59 9.99 -1.08
CA ASN A 13 0.78 10.95 -1.81
C ASN A 13 -0.63 11.11 -1.21
N SER A 14 -1.27 12.25 -1.48
CA SER A 14 -2.64 12.56 -1.07
C SER A 14 -3.70 12.23 -2.12
N GLY A 15 -3.36 11.34 -3.07
CA GLY A 15 -4.22 10.96 -4.20
C GLY A 15 -5.44 10.11 -3.80
N GLY A 16 -6.37 9.96 -4.74
CA GLY A 16 -7.60 9.18 -4.52
C GLY A 16 -7.34 7.69 -4.29
N THR A 17 -6.35 7.12 -5.00
CA THR A 17 -5.94 5.72 -4.85
C THR A 17 -5.39 5.43 -3.46
N GLU A 18 -4.57 6.34 -2.94
CA GLU A 18 -3.97 6.27 -1.61
C GLU A 18 -5.05 6.38 -0.54
N ARG A 19 -6.00 7.33 -0.70
CA ARG A 19 -7.14 7.49 0.21
C ARG A 19 -7.97 6.21 0.32
N VAL A 20 -8.38 5.63 -0.82
CA VAL A 20 -9.21 4.43 -0.83
C VAL A 20 -8.43 3.23 -0.30
N THR A 21 -7.16 3.07 -0.69
CA THR A 21 -6.31 1.98 -0.21
C THR A 21 -6.20 1.99 1.31
N THR A 22 -5.87 3.16 1.90
CA THR A 22 -5.76 3.30 3.35
C THR A 22 -7.08 3.04 4.07
N LEU A 23 -8.20 3.54 3.54
CA LEU A 23 -9.52 3.31 4.11
C LEU A 23 -9.89 1.82 4.13
N VAL A 24 -9.73 1.13 3.00
CA VAL A 24 -10.06 -0.30 2.89
C VAL A 24 -9.10 -1.15 3.74
N ALA A 25 -7.80 -0.83 3.73
CA ALA A 25 -6.81 -1.55 4.53
C ALA A 25 -7.11 -1.44 6.04
N ASN A 26 -7.46 -0.24 6.52
CA ASN A 26 -7.84 -0.03 7.92
C ASN A 26 -9.10 -0.81 8.31
N GLU A 27 -10.14 -0.79 7.48
CA GLU A 27 -11.37 -1.51 7.78
C GLU A 27 -11.20 -3.04 7.72
N LEU A 28 -10.33 -3.53 6.83
CA LEU A 28 -9.99 -4.96 6.80
C LEU A 28 -9.11 -5.36 7.97
N SER A 29 -8.19 -4.51 8.44
CA SER A 29 -7.29 -4.86 9.56
C SER A 29 -8.00 -4.96 10.91
N LYS A 30 -9.19 -4.34 11.03
CA LYS A 30 -10.10 -4.50 12.18
C LYS A 30 -10.88 -5.81 12.15
N ARG A 31 -11.02 -6.44 10.97
CA ARG A 31 -11.75 -7.70 10.83
C ARG A 31 -10.86 -8.86 11.25
N GLY A 32 -11.40 -9.76 12.05
CA GLY A 32 -10.72 -11.00 12.42
C GLY A 32 -10.38 -11.85 11.18
N GLY A 33 -9.22 -12.51 11.24
CA GLY A 33 -8.80 -13.48 10.22
C GLY A 33 -8.04 -12.92 9.03
N TYR A 34 -7.75 -11.61 8.99
CA TYR A 34 -6.93 -10.98 7.96
C TYR A 34 -5.63 -10.41 8.53
N THR A 35 -4.55 -10.55 7.78
CA THR A 35 -3.28 -9.86 8.00
C THR A 35 -3.03 -8.96 6.81
N ILE A 36 -2.97 -7.65 7.05
CA ILE A 36 -2.91 -6.64 6.00
C ILE A 36 -1.50 -6.08 5.87
N SER A 37 -1.06 -5.93 4.63
CA SER A 37 0.17 -5.23 4.28
C SER A 37 -0.05 -4.32 3.08
N ILE A 38 0.77 -3.29 2.97
CA ILE A 38 0.78 -2.38 1.82
C ILE A 38 2.20 -2.36 1.26
N LEU A 39 2.34 -2.68 -0.02
CA LEU A 39 3.56 -2.58 -0.78
C LEU A 39 3.48 -1.35 -1.69
N SER A 40 4.28 -0.34 -1.38
CA SER A 40 4.50 0.82 -2.23
C SER A 40 5.62 0.52 -3.21
N LEU A 41 5.47 0.87 -4.48
CA LEU A 41 6.55 0.69 -5.44
C LEU A 41 7.74 1.61 -5.14
N VAL A 42 7.47 2.88 -4.84
CA VAL A 42 8.49 3.86 -4.51
C VAL A 42 8.02 4.66 -3.30
N ASP A 43 8.95 4.97 -2.40
CA ASP A 43 8.67 5.62 -1.12
C ASP A 43 7.49 4.94 -0.40
N GLY A 44 6.64 5.68 0.32
CA GLY A 44 5.42 5.15 0.91
C GLY A 44 5.52 4.79 2.40
N LEU A 45 6.69 4.90 3.01
CA LEU A 45 6.88 4.61 4.44
C LEU A 45 6.31 5.71 5.36
N THR A 46 5.95 6.87 4.82
CA THR A 46 5.34 8.00 5.54
C THR A 46 3.97 8.31 4.92
N PRO A 47 2.97 7.44 5.14
CA PRO A 47 1.67 7.56 4.49
C PRO A 47 1.01 8.90 4.80
N PHE A 48 0.38 9.52 3.79
CA PHE A 48 -0.32 10.80 3.99
C PHE A 48 -1.59 10.63 4.84
N PHE A 49 -2.30 9.52 4.64
CA PHE A 49 -3.50 9.17 5.40
C PHE A 49 -3.14 8.17 6.51
N SER A 50 -3.77 8.32 7.68
CA SER A 50 -3.48 7.48 8.86
C SER A 50 -3.78 5.99 8.62
N LEU A 51 -2.86 5.13 9.02
CA LEU A 51 -3.01 3.67 9.00
C LEU A 51 -3.04 3.12 10.43
N ASN A 52 -3.78 2.03 10.62
CA ASN A 52 -3.76 1.28 11.87
C ASN A 52 -2.36 0.67 12.11
N GLU A 53 -1.91 0.66 13.35
CA GLU A 53 -0.56 0.21 13.75
C GLU A 53 -0.25 -1.25 13.36
N ASN A 54 -1.29 -2.08 13.20
CA ASN A 54 -1.14 -3.48 12.83
C ASN A 54 -0.88 -3.71 11.33
N ILE A 55 -0.94 -2.66 10.49
CA ILE A 55 -0.72 -2.74 9.05
C ILE A 55 0.77 -2.50 8.76
N LYS A 56 1.40 -3.46 8.07
CA LYS A 56 2.80 -3.35 7.66
C LYS A 56 2.94 -2.64 6.33
N ILE A 57 3.89 -1.73 6.23
CA ILE A 57 4.19 -0.98 5.00
C ILE A 57 5.58 -1.35 4.50
N TYR A 58 5.70 -1.57 3.21
CA TYR A 58 6.95 -1.88 2.52
C TYR A 58 7.13 -0.96 1.32
N SER A 59 8.39 -0.68 0.97
CA SER A 59 8.76 0.07 -0.23
C SER A 59 9.69 -0.78 -1.08
N LEU A 60 9.39 -0.92 -2.38
CA LEU A 60 10.10 -1.86 -3.25
C LEU A 60 11.35 -1.25 -3.90
N TYR A 61 11.27 0.00 -4.35
CA TYR A 61 12.34 0.69 -5.06
C TYR A 61 12.71 2.02 -4.40
N LYS A 62 14.01 2.34 -4.41
CA LYS A 62 14.55 3.61 -3.91
C LYS A 62 14.29 4.80 -4.83
N LYS A 63 13.87 4.56 -6.06
CA LYS A 63 13.65 5.58 -7.09
C LYS A 63 12.39 5.26 -7.87
N LYS A 64 11.75 6.29 -8.41
CA LYS A 64 10.54 6.14 -9.22
C LYS A 64 10.86 5.32 -10.47
N ILE A 65 10.10 4.24 -10.66
CA ILE A 65 10.17 3.39 -11.84
C ILE A 65 8.84 3.42 -12.60
N SER A 66 8.87 3.08 -13.89
CA SER A 66 7.66 2.96 -14.70
C SER A 66 6.92 1.67 -14.35
N PHE A 67 5.70 1.80 -13.82
CA PHE A 67 4.81 0.67 -13.52
C PHE A 67 4.56 -0.19 -14.76
N LYS A 68 4.23 0.45 -15.88
CA LYS A 68 3.95 -0.22 -17.15
C LYS A 68 5.14 -1.07 -17.58
N ASN A 69 6.32 -0.46 -17.69
CA ASN A 69 7.47 -1.15 -18.28
C ASN A 69 8.05 -2.26 -17.37
N ASN A 70 7.80 -2.23 -16.06
CA ASN A 70 8.43 -3.16 -15.11
C ASN A 70 7.46 -4.23 -14.55
N PHE A 71 6.14 -4.02 -14.61
CA PHE A 71 5.16 -4.94 -14.01
C PHE A 71 4.10 -5.47 -14.97
N PHE A 72 3.68 -4.66 -15.94
CA PHE A 72 2.70 -5.07 -16.95
C PHE A 72 3.44 -5.12 -18.27
N GLY A 73 4.15 -6.23 -18.51
CA GLY A 73 4.99 -6.45 -19.69
C GLY A 73 4.40 -5.77 -20.93
N ALA A 74 5.11 -4.74 -21.40
CA ALA A 74 4.73 -3.98 -22.58
C ALA A 74 5.02 -4.79 -23.84
#